data_AF-A0A0V1K477-F1
#
_entry.id   AF-A0A0V1K477-F1
#
_cell.length_a   1.000
_cell.length_b   1.000
_cell.length_c   1.000
_cell.angle_alpha   90.00
_cell.angle_beta   90.00
_cell.angle_gamma   90.00
#
_symmetry.space_group_name_H-M   'P 1'
#
loop_
_entity.id
_entity.type
_entity.pdbx_description
1 polymer ?
#
loop_
_entity_poly.entity_id
_entity_poly.type
_entity_poly.pdbx_seq_one_letter_code
_entity_poly.pdbx_strand_id
1 'polypeptide(L)'
;LKMNYLFTACDKLKNSRRKIVDNCCNFLFNMLSIWSFLLLVLFKSTTVVISDKNPSNKWALLVAGSNGWYNYRHQADICHAYQILHKHGIPDSNIVVMMYDDIAYNEENKLSGKIINHPDGVDVYHNVPKDYIGKASHLLNICTLFFSPDVNVKNFMNILLGKEKEMQHIGSGKVIKSGPNDHIFINFVDHGGSGILCFPEGEMTIGELNKTLTEMHRLKKYVYATTAANARESSYACYFSEELETYLGDCYSVNWMENSDKELLWLETVGEQYKIVKFETNTSHVSEFGDRSVSKDYLSDFQGEEIFLKFGSFLFAQLLKPQQQQQQQHQQNRRPPNVHLDAVSSRDVPLEILKRKINKNGYESDAARQNLHSLLLKRKYVDEFINQMVGEISKHFHLNHEAMLTKRVADVMDFDCHSKLVHHFSRNCFSFSKNAYALKYAYVLTNLCNTGIPVNEILIRMEESCKTAKMYSNIV
;
A
#
# COMPACT_ATOMS: atom_id res chain seq x y z
N LEU A 1 -1.57 -43.55 33.65
CA LEU A 1 -2.50 -44.58 34.16
C LEU A 1 -3.94 -44.27 33.75
N LYS A 2 -4.27 -44.52 32.48
CA LYS A 2 -5.63 -44.63 31.91
C LYS A 2 -5.49 -45.19 30.49
N MET A 3 -5.02 -46.43 30.42
CA MET A 3 -5.02 -47.24 29.18
C MET A 3 -4.97 -48.72 29.57
N ASN A 4 -5.96 -49.16 30.36
CA ASN A 4 -6.06 -50.57 30.80
C ASN A 4 -7.50 -51.04 31.03
N TYR A 5 -8.49 -50.43 30.37
CA TYR A 5 -9.90 -50.84 30.49
C TYR A 5 -10.59 -51.26 29.18
N LEU A 6 -9.84 -51.35 28.07
CA LEU A 6 -10.40 -51.72 26.76
C LEU A 6 -9.99 -53.12 26.26
N PHE A 7 -9.10 -53.82 26.97
CA PHE A 7 -8.60 -55.13 26.51
C PHE A 7 -9.31 -56.35 27.10
N THR A 8 -10.20 -56.19 28.09
CA THR A 8 -10.81 -57.36 28.79
C THR A 8 -12.26 -57.65 28.39
N ALA A 9 -12.84 -56.91 27.44
CA ALA A 9 -14.20 -57.16 26.95
C ALA A 9 -14.27 -57.90 25.60
N CYS A 10 -13.13 -58.10 24.92
CA CYS A 10 -13.12 -58.67 23.56
C CYS A 10 -13.00 -60.21 23.54
N ASP A 11 -12.66 -60.86 24.65
CA ASP A 11 -12.41 -62.31 24.69
C ASP A 11 -13.59 -63.20 25.09
N LYS A 12 -14.80 -62.62 25.30
CA LYS A 12 -16.01 -63.41 25.66
C LYS A 12 -17.13 -63.47 24.62
N LEU A 13 -16.94 -62.90 23.42
CA LEU A 13 -17.95 -62.99 22.33
C LEU A 13 -17.49 -63.80 21.11
N LYS A 14 -16.40 -64.55 21.28
CA LYS A 14 -15.82 -65.42 20.25
C LYS A 14 -16.47 -66.81 20.30
N ASN A 15 -17.78 -66.94 20.09
CA ASN A 15 -18.40 -68.23 19.69
C ASN A 15 -19.89 -68.23 19.25
N SER A 16 -20.52 -67.10 18.87
CA SER A 16 -21.94 -67.16 18.45
C SER A 16 -22.35 -66.33 17.22
N ARG A 17 -21.50 -65.51 16.58
CA ARG A 17 -21.96 -64.64 15.49
C ARG A 17 -21.03 -64.49 14.28
N ARG A 18 -20.37 -65.56 13.82
CA ARG A 18 -19.62 -65.51 12.55
C ARG A 18 -20.52 -65.23 11.34
N LYS A 19 -21.72 -65.80 11.26
CA LYS A 19 -22.63 -65.60 10.10
C LYS A 19 -23.27 -64.22 9.98
N ILE A 20 -23.38 -63.44 11.06
CA ILE A 20 -24.02 -62.11 11.03
C ILE A 20 -23.00 -61.02 10.67
N VAL A 21 -21.76 -61.16 11.16
CA VAL A 21 -20.68 -60.20 10.85
C VAL A 21 -20.29 -60.27 9.38
N ASP A 22 -20.26 -61.46 8.77
CA ASP A 22 -19.92 -61.62 7.35
C ASP A 22 -20.99 -61.00 6.43
N ASN A 23 -22.28 -61.10 6.79
CA ASN A 23 -23.37 -60.48 6.03
C ASN A 23 -23.41 -58.95 6.19
N CYS A 24 -23.11 -58.41 7.38
CA CYS A 24 -23.02 -56.95 7.59
C CYS A 24 -21.78 -56.35 6.92
N CYS A 25 -20.63 -57.03 6.96
CA CYS A 25 -19.42 -56.59 6.26
C CYS A 25 -19.62 -56.60 4.74
N ASN A 26 -20.24 -57.64 4.17
CA ASN A 26 -20.54 -57.68 2.73
C ASN A 26 -21.57 -56.62 2.32
N PHE A 27 -22.53 -56.28 3.19
CA PHE A 27 -23.48 -55.19 2.92
C PHE A 27 -22.79 -53.81 2.96
N LEU A 28 -21.91 -53.56 3.92
CA LEU A 28 -21.11 -52.33 4.02
C LEU A 28 -20.09 -52.22 2.86
N PHE A 29 -19.46 -53.32 2.45
CA PHE A 29 -18.54 -53.34 1.31
C PHE A 29 -19.27 -53.09 -0.02
N ASN A 30 -20.45 -53.69 -0.21
CA ASN A 30 -21.28 -53.43 -1.39
C ASN A 30 -21.84 -52.00 -1.39
N MET A 31 -22.18 -51.43 -0.23
CA MET A 31 -22.56 -50.01 -0.15
C MET A 31 -21.36 -49.12 -0.50
N LEU A 32 -20.16 -49.36 0.02
CA LEU A 32 -18.96 -48.61 -0.35
C LEU A 32 -18.58 -48.78 -1.84
N SER A 33 -18.81 -49.96 -2.43
CA SER A 33 -18.57 -50.21 -3.86
C SER A 33 -19.61 -49.52 -4.74
N ILE A 34 -20.88 -49.48 -4.33
CA ILE A 34 -21.94 -48.78 -5.04
C ILE A 34 -21.74 -47.26 -4.95
N TRP A 35 -21.31 -46.73 -3.81
CA TRP A 35 -20.99 -45.31 -3.64
C TRP A 35 -19.73 -44.89 -4.41
N SER A 36 -18.70 -45.73 -4.48
CA SER A 36 -17.53 -45.47 -5.32
C SER A 36 -17.83 -45.60 -6.81
N PHE A 37 -18.72 -46.51 -7.21
CA PHE A 37 -19.18 -46.63 -8.60
C PHE A 37 -20.12 -45.48 -9.00
N LEU A 38 -21.00 -45.01 -8.10
CA LEU A 38 -21.81 -43.79 -8.31
C LEU A 38 -20.92 -42.53 -8.37
N LEU A 39 -19.86 -42.43 -7.56
CA LEU A 39 -18.86 -41.38 -7.71
C LEU A 39 -18.20 -41.46 -9.09
N LEU A 40 -17.74 -42.64 -9.50
CA LEU A 40 -17.09 -42.85 -10.81
C LEU A 40 -18.02 -42.56 -12.01
N VAL A 41 -19.32 -42.84 -11.88
CA VAL A 41 -20.34 -42.56 -12.91
C VAL A 41 -20.70 -41.07 -12.91
N LEU A 42 -20.75 -40.40 -11.75
CA LEU A 42 -20.91 -38.94 -11.66
C LEU A 42 -19.67 -38.19 -12.18
N PHE A 43 -18.47 -38.75 -12.02
CA PHE A 43 -17.23 -38.21 -12.59
C PHE A 43 -17.09 -38.44 -14.10
N LYS A 44 -17.87 -39.35 -14.71
CA LYS A 44 -17.77 -39.68 -16.15
C LYS A 44 -18.72 -38.92 -17.08
N SER A 45 -19.64 -38.09 -16.56
CA SER A 45 -20.64 -37.40 -17.41
C SER A 45 -20.66 -35.87 -17.31
N THR A 46 -19.62 -35.26 -16.77
CA THR A 46 -19.37 -33.83 -17.00
C THR A 46 -17.94 -33.64 -17.48
N THR A 47 -17.71 -33.87 -18.77
CA THR A 47 -16.74 -33.04 -19.48
C THR A 47 -17.28 -31.62 -19.43
N VAL A 48 -17.00 -30.93 -18.33
CA VAL A 48 -17.02 -29.47 -18.30
C VAL A 48 -16.03 -29.08 -19.38
N VAL A 49 -16.53 -28.56 -20.48
CA VAL A 49 -15.73 -27.77 -21.40
C VAL A 49 -15.35 -26.55 -20.59
N ILE A 50 -14.24 -26.64 -19.85
CA ILE A 50 -13.54 -25.47 -19.35
C ILE A 50 -13.14 -24.76 -20.63
N SER A 51 -13.87 -23.69 -20.94
CA SER A 51 -13.49 -22.76 -22.00
C SER A 51 -12.02 -22.45 -21.77
N ASP A 52 -11.19 -22.76 -22.77
CA ASP A 52 -9.74 -22.56 -22.80
C ASP A 52 -9.42 -21.07 -22.92
N LYS A 53 -10.01 -20.24 -22.05
CA LYS A 53 -9.44 -18.96 -21.68
C LYS A 53 -8.36 -19.31 -20.68
N ASN A 54 -7.10 -19.23 -21.11
CA ASN A 54 -5.96 -19.16 -20.19
C ASN A 54 -6.38 -18.33 -18.96
N PRO A 55 -6.34 -18.89 -17.74
CA PRO A 55 -6.77 -18.15 -16.56
C PRO A 55 -5.96 -16.84 -16.49
N SER A 56 -6.65 -15.71 -16.33
CA SER A 56 -5.99 -14.40 -16.24
C SER A 56 -5.03 -14.40 -15.06
N ASN A 57 -3.77 -14.04 -15.31
CA ASN A 57 -2.81 -13.89 -14.22
C ASN A 57 -3.12 -12.61 -13.46
N LYS A 58 -2.85 -12.65 -12.17
CA LYS A 58 -2.94 -11.50 -11.27
C LYS A 58 -1.51 -11.10 -10.94
N TRP A 59 -1.22 -9.82 -11.13
CA TRP A 59 0.09 -9.21 -10.86
C TRP A 59 -0.09 -8.14 -9.81
N ALA A 60 0.93 -7.91 -9.00
CA ALA A 60 0.92 -6.84 -8.02
C ALA A 60 2.24 -6.07 -7.98
N LEU A 61 2.14 -4.75 -7.82
CA LEU A 61 3.26 -3.87 -7.52
C LEU A 61 2.94 -3.13 -6.21
N LEU A 62 3.69 -3.46 -5.16
CA LEU A 62 3.52 -2.89 -3.82
C LEU A 62 4.71 -1.97 -3.50
N VAL A 63 4.45 -0.71 -3.17
CA VAL A 63 5.48 0.33 -3.05
C VAL A 63 5.33 1.16 -1.78
N ALA A 64 6.34 1.13 -0.91
CA ALA A 64 6.49 2.06 0.20
C ALA A 64 7.50 3.14 -0.20
N GLY A 65 7.03 4.38 -0.33
CA GLY A 65 7.85 5.51 -0.84
C GLY A 65 8.74 6.18 0.21
N SER A 66 8.66 5.79 1.49
CA SER A 66 9.49 6.38 2.57
C SER A 66 10.43 5.40 3.24
N ASN A 67 11.29 5.97 4.09
CA ASN A 67 12.12 5.28 5.06
C ASN A 67 12.08 5.98 6.43
N GLY A 68 12.80 5.42 7.41
CA GLY A 68 12.93 5.96 8.76
C GLY A 68 11.79 5.56 9.70
N TRP A 69 12.11 5.51 11.00
CA TRP A 69 11.21 4.98 12.04
C TRP A 69 9.89 5.74 12.17
N TYR A 70 9.89 7.06 11.98
CA TYR A 70 8.66 7.87 12.00
C TYR A 70 7.72 7.57 10.82
N ASN A 71 8.20 6.87 9.78
CA ASN A 71 7.41 6.41 8.64
C ASN A 71 7.22 4.88 8.62
N TYR A 72 7.34 4.23 9.78
CA TYR A 72 7.05 2.80 9.99
C TYR A 72 5.78 2.34 9.23
N ARG A 73 4.69 3.09 9.40
CA ARG A 73 3.36 2.85 8.80
C ARG A 73 3.37 2.53 7.31
N HIS A 74 4.18 3.22 6.49
CA HIS A 74 4.13 3.03 5.04
C HIS A 74 4.69 1.65 4.64
N GLN A 75 5.73 1.17 5.31
CA GLN A 75 6.27 -0.18 5.09
C GLN A 75 5.41 -1.25 5.74
N ALA A 76 4.79 -0.96 6.89
CA ALA A 76 3.83 -1.85 7.52
C ALA A 76 2.59 -2.08 6.63
N ASP A 77 2.07 -1.02 6.00
CA ASP A 77 0.95 -1.10 5.06
C ASP A 77 1.29 -1.99 3.86
N ILE A 78 2.50 -1.84 3.29
CA ILE A 78 2.94 -2.65 2.15
C ILE A 78 3.18 -4.11 2.55
N CYS A 79 3.73 -4.35 3.73
CA CYS A 79 3.87 -5.69 4.27
C CYS A 79 2.50 -6.37 4.46
N HIS A 80 1.52 -5.63 5.00
CA HIS A 80 0.16 -6.14 5.20
C HIS A 80 -0.55 -6.41 3.86
N ALA A 81 -0.45 -5.49 2.90
CA ALA A 81 -0.96 -5.70 1.55
C ALA A 81 -0.37 -6.97 0.91
N TYR A 82 0.92 -7.24 1.08
CA TYR A 82 1.53 -8.49 0.63
C TYR A 82 0.88 -9.72 1.28
N GLN A 83 0.67 -9.71 2.60
CA GLN A 83 0.04 -10.84 3.29
C GLN A 83 -1.35 -11.16 2.74
N ILE A 84 -2.16 -10.12 2.44
CA ILE A 84 -3.48 -10.29 1.82
C ILE A 84 -3.34 -10.99 0.46
N LEU A 85 -2.49 -10.50 -0.43
CA LEU A 85 -2.33 -11.06 -1.78
C LEU A 85 -1.78 -12.49 -1.76
N HIS A 86 -0.79 -12.74 -0.90
CA HIS A 86 -0.16 -14.05 -0.75
C HIS A 86 -1.15 -15.08 -0.18
N LYS A 87 -1.90 -14.72 0.86
CA LYS A 87 -2.97 -15.56 1.45
C LYS A 87 -4.04 -15.90 0.42
N HIS A 88 -4.38 -14.96 -0.46
CA HIS A 88 -5.33 -15.14 -1.57
C HIS A 88 -4.69 -15.75 -2.84
N GLY A 89 -3.53 -16.37 -2.71
CA GLY A 89 -2.97 -17.28 -3.72
C GLY A 89 -2.35 -16.60 -4.93
N ILE A 90 -2.02 -15.31 -4.87
CA ILE A 90 -1.15 -14.69 -5.88
C ILE A 90 0.30 -15.15 -5.60
N PRO A 91 0.98 -15.82 -6.55
CA PRO A 91 2.33 -16.32 -6.32
C PRO A 91 3.34 -15.18 -6.22
N ASP A 92 4.39 -15.35 -5.42
CA ASP A 92 5.45 -14.34 -5.23
C ASP A 92 6.17 -13.97 -6.54
N SER A 93 6.14 -14.85 -7.55
CA SER A 93 6.64 -14.55 -8.90
C SER A 93 5.89 -13.40 -9.57
N ASN A 94 4.66 -13.12 -9.13
CA ASN A 94 3.77 -12.11 -9.68
C ASN A 94 3.59 -10.90 -8.76
N ILE A 95 4.16 -10.93 -7.55
CA ILE A 95 4.15 -9.80 -6.61
C ILE A 95 5.55 -9.18 -6.61
N VAL A 96 5.64 -7.90 -6.99
CA VAL A 96 6.85 -7.10 -6.92
C VAL A 96 6.75 -6.16 -5.72
N VAL A 97 7.70 -6.22 -4.79
CA VAL A 97 7.73 -5.34 -3.60
C VAL A 97 8.90 -4.36 -3.66
N MET A 98 8.58 -3.07 -3.57
CA MET A 98 9.54 -1.97 -3.43
C MET A 98 9.37 -1.33 -2.05
N MET A 99 10.30 -1.55 -1.13
CA MET A 99 10.27 -0.90 0.18
C MET A 99 11.67 -0.74 0.73
N TYR A 100 11.93 0.33 1.49
CA TYR A 100 13.31 0.65 1.87
C TYR A 100 13.96 -0.42 2.78
N ASP A 101 13.16 -1.17 3.54
CA ASP A 101 13.53 -2.32 4.37
C ASP A 101 14.44 -1.96 5.57
N ASP A 102 14.16 -0.82 6.20
CA ASP A 102 14.89 -0.28 7.37
C ASP A 102 14.09 -0.28 8.68
N ILE A 103 12.97 -1.02 8.72
CA ILE A 103 12.04 -1.05 9.87
C ILE A 103 12.21 -2.30 10.74
N ALA A 104 12.16 -3.50 10.15
CA ALA A 104 12.12 -4.75 10.94
C ALA A 104 13.32 -4.92 11.88
N TYR A 105 14.51 -4.49 11.46
CA TYR A 105 15.74 -4.54 12.26
C TYR A 105 16.24 -3.16 12.67
N ASN A 106 15.36 -2.16 12.70
CA ASN A 106 15.69 -0.84 13.21
C ASN A 106 16.08 -0.92 14.70
N GLU A 107 17.00 -0.07 15.15
CA GLU A 107 17.41 -0.02 16.57
C GLU A 107 16.27 0.42 17.49
N GLU A 108 15.31 1.19 16.97
CA GLU A 108 14.10 1.59 17.71
C GLU A 108 13.05 0.46 17.78
N ASN A 109 13.22 -0.64 17.02
CA ASN A 109 12.25 -1.73 16.98
C ASN A 109 12.41 -2.71 18.14
N LYS A 110 11.50 -2.60 19.12
CA LYS A 110 11.41 -3.54 20.26
C LYS A 110 10.95 -4.95 19.85
N LEU A 111 10.38 -5.09 18.65
CA LEU A 111 9.96 -6.36 18.04
C LEU A 111 10.89 -6.74 16.89
N SER A 112 12.19 -6.85 17.16
CA SER A 112 13.22 -7.10 16.13
C SER A 112 12.86 -8.28 15.21
N GLY A 113 12.99 -8.04 13.91
CA GLY A 113 12.62 -8.98 12.84
C GLY A 113 11.12 -9.02 12.50
N LYS A 114 10.29 -8.20 13.14
CA LYS A 114 8.84 -8.15 12.91
C LYS A 114 8.34 -6.75 12.59
N ILE A 115 7.23 -6.68 11.86
CA ILE A 115 6.46 -5.45 11.61
C ILE A 115 4.98 -5.77 11.86
N ILE A 116 4.24 -4.90 12.54
CA ILE A 116 2.80 -5.03 12.79
C ILE A 116 2.07 -3.84 12.18
N ASN A 117 0.87 -4.03 11.61
CA ASN A 117 0.11 -2.94 10.99
C ASN A 117 -1.17 -2.55 11.76
N HIS A 118 -1.36 -3.15 12.93
CA HIS A 118 -2.49 -2.91 13.84
C HIS A 118 -1.99 -3.10 15.30
N PRO A 119 -2.52 -2.38 16.31
CA PRO A 119 -2.04 -2.48 17.70
C PRO A 119 -2.07 -3.90 18.26
N ASP A 120 -3.13 -4.65 17.96
CA ASP A 120 -3.30 -6.07 18.30
C ASP A 120 -2.95 -7.01 17.12
N GLY A 121 -2.21 -6.50 16.14
CA GLY A 121 -1.90 -7.18 14.89
C GLY A 121 -0.84 -8.27 15.03
N VAL A 122 -0.86 -9.22 14.10
CA VAL A 122 0.21 -10.20 13.93
C VAL A 122 1.38 -9.59 13.15
N ASP A 123 2.52 -10.28 13.15
CA ASP A 123 3.63 -9.94 12.27
C ASP A 123 3.21 -10.03 10.80
N VAL A 124 3.36 -8.94 10.06
CA VAL A 124 3.11 -8.83 8.62
C VAL A 124 4.40 -8.84 7.80
N TYR A 125 5.59 -8.86 8.42
CA TYR A 125 6.87 -8.78 7.73
C TYR A 125 7.36 -10.10 7.12
N HIS A 126 7.00 -11.22 7.75
CA HIS A 126 7.50 -12.52 7.33
C HIS A 126 7.21 -12.81 5.85
N ASN A 127 8.16 -13.43 5.16
CA ASN A 127 8.10 -13.82 3.75
C ASN A 127 7.88 -12.70 2.74
N VAL A 128 7.75 -11.42 3.14
CA VAL A 128 7.60 -10.31 2.20
C VAL A 128 8.83 -10.24 1.28
N PRO A 129 8.66 -10.34 -0.06
CA PRO A 129 9.76 -10.26 -1.00
C PRO A 129 10.58 -8.98 -0.84
N LYS A 130 11.90 -9.09 -1.04
CA LYS A 130 12.84 -7.96 -1.01
C LYS A 130 13.30 -7.64 -2.43
N ASP A 131 12.34 -7.43 -3.34
CA ASP A 131 12.66 -7.24 -4.75
C ASP A 131 13.49 -5.98 -4.99
N TYR A 132 13.11 -4.86 -4.37
CA TYR A 132 13.84 -3.59 -4.47
C TYR A 132 13.88 -2.92 -3.10
N ILE A 133 15.08 -2.72 -2.54
CA ILE A 133 15.27 -2.19 -1.18
C ILE A 133 16.22 -0.98 -1.13
N GLY A 134 16.28 -0.31 0.02
CA GLY A 134 17.04 0.93 0.20
C GLY A 134 18.55 0.78 0.12
N LYS A 135 19.09 -0.32 0.65
CA LYS A 135 20.52 -0.68 0.47
C LYS A 135 20.66 -1.44 -0.84
N ALA A 136 21.52 -1.00 -1.75
CA ALA A 136 21.84 -1.74 -2.97
C ALA A 136 22.26 -3.17 -2.62
N SER A 137 21.33 -4.12 -2.70
CA SER A 137 21.52 -5.52 -2.30
C SER A 137 22.51 -6.25 -3.21
N HIS A 138 22.87 -5.62 -4.32
CA HIS A 138 23.70 -6.15 -5.40
C HIS A 138 25.19 -5.78 -5.32
N LEU A 139 25.62 -4.94 -4.36
CA LEU A 139 26.98 -4.40 -4.35
C LEU A 139 27.66 -4.53 -2.98
N LEU A 140 28.02 -5.76 -2.63
CA LEU A 140 28.88 -6.03 -1.47
C LEU A 140 30.36 -5.62 -1.70
N ASN A 141 30.76 -5.12 -2.89
CA ASN A 141 32.18 -5.00 -3.26
C ASN A 141 32.63 -3.72 -4.00
N ILE A 142 31.83 -2.64 -4.07
CA ILE A 142 32.31 -1.36 -4.67
C ILE A 142 31.90 -0.19 -3.78
N CYS A 143 32.84 0.76 -3.57
CA CYS A 143 32.76 1.95 -2.72
C CYS A 143 31.36 2.53 -2.47
N THR A 144 31.01 2.60 -1.19
CA THR A 144 29.77 3.14 -0.56
C THR A 144 29.41 4.59 -0.88
N LEU A 145 30.14 5.26 -1.79
CA LEU A 145 30.05 6.72 -2.02
C LEU A 145 29.16 7.15 -3.21
N PHE A 146 28.61 6.21 -3.99
CA PHE A 146 27.77 6.53 -5.16
C PHE A 146 26.48 5.69 -5.26
N PHE A 147 25.85 5.35 -4.13
CA PHE A 147 24.65 4.51 -4.12
C PHE A 147 23.35 5.30 -4.15
N SER A 148 22.47 4.96 -5.09
CA SER A 148 21.05 5.34 -5.08
C SER A 148 20.24 4.10 -4.67
N PRO A 149 19.20 4.23 -3.82
CA PRO A 149 18.37 3.10 -3.43
C PRO A 149 17.62 2.52 -4.63
N ASP A 150 17.34 1.22 -4.59
CA ASP A 150 16.56 0.56 -5.64
C ASP A 150 15.09 1.02 -5.67
N VAL A 151 14.62 1.57 -4.54
CA VAL A 151 13.32 2.22 -4.39
C VAL A 151 13.39 3.64 -4.95
N ASN A 152 13.18 3.79 -6.26
CA ASN A 152 13.20 5.09 -6.93
C ASN A 152 12.20 5.15 -8.11
N VAL A 153 11.95 6.37 -8.59
CA VAL A 153 10.98 6.67 -9.67
C VAL A 153 11.27 5.90 -10.96
N LYS A 154 12.54 5.85 -11.38
CA LYS A 154 12.95 5.18 -12.63
C LYS A 154 12.64 3.68 -12.57
N ASN A 155 13.00 3.05 -11.46
CA ASN A 155 12.79 1.61 -11.26
C ASN A 155 11.29 1.30 -11.19
N PHE A 156 10.51 2.09 -10.45
CA PHE A 156 9.05 1.97 -10.41
C PHE A 156 8.42 1.98 -11.81
N MET A 157 8.77 2.96 -12.64
CA MET A 157 8.27 3.05 -14.02
C MET A 157 8.73 1.87 -14.90
N ASN A 158 9.99 1.45 -14.77
CA ASN A 158 10.52 0.32 -15.54
C ASN A 158 9.83 -1.01 -15.16
N ILE A 159 9.57 -1.22 -13.87
CA ILE A 159 8.85 -2.39 -13.35
C ILE A 159 7.43 -2.43 -13.91
N LEU A 160 6.71 -1.30 -13.81
CA LEU A 160 5.32 -1.19 -14.25
C LEU A 160 5.16 -1.39 -15.77
N LEU A 161 6.15 -0.94 -16.55
CA LEU A 161 6.20 -1.11 -18.01
C LEU A 161 6.81 -2.46 -18.46
N GLY A 162 7.21 -3.33 -17.52
CA GLY A 162 7.77 -4.65 -17.85
C GLY A 162 9.15 -4.62 -18.52
N LYS A 163 9.98 -3.58 -18.26
CA LYS A 163 11.30 -3.40 -18.87
C LYS A 163 12.38 -4.26 -18.21
N GLU A 164 12.28 -5.57 -18.38
CA GLU A 164 13.17 -6.56 -17.76
C GLU A 164 14.67 -6.31 -18.00
N LYS A 165 15.06 -5.94 -19.24
CA LYS A 165 16.47 -5.67 -19.58
C LYS A 165 17.08 -4.53 -18.78
N GLU A 166 16.28 -3.51 -18.44
CA GLU A 166 16.74 -2.36 -17.65
C GLU A 166 16.86 -2.72 -16.16
N MET A 167 16.19 -3.78 -15.72
CA MET A 167 16.11 -4.19 -14.32
C MET A 167 17.02 -5.38 -13.99
N GLN A 168 17.61 -6.07 -14.97
CA GLN A 168 18.34 -7.33 -14.80
C GLN A 168 19.51 -7.33 -13.78
N HIS A 169 19.99 -6.15 -13.36
CA HIS A 169 21.08 -5.98 -12.38
C HIS A 169 20.69 -5.07 -11.21
N ILE A 170 19.40 -4.82 -11.02
CA ILE A 170 18.85 -3.94 -9.99
C ILE A 170 17.91 -4.79 -9.14
N GLY A 171 18.12 -4.81 -7.83
CA GLY A 171 17.32 -5.63 -6.93
C GLY A 171 17.23 -7.10 -7.37
N SER A 172 16.02 -7.67 -7.38
CA SER A 172 15.75 -9.01 -7.90
C SER A 172 15.61 -9.08 -9.43
N GLY A 173 15.55 -7.93 -10.11
CA GLY A 173 15.23 -7.82 -11.54
C GLY A 173 13.80 -8.18 -11.92
N LYS A 174 12.93 -8.47 -10.95
CA LYS A 174 11.51 -8.81 -11.18
C LYS A 174 10.74 -7.60 -11.71
N VAL A 175 9.94 -7.79 -12.76
CA VAL A 175 9.09 -6.76 -13.36
C VAL A 175 7.67 -7.29 -13.57
N ILE A 176 6.71 -6.40 -13.83
CA ILE A 176 5.34 -6.81 -14.19
C ILE A 176 5.35 -7.35 -15.63
N LYS A 177 5.11 -8.65 -15.79
CA LYS A 177 5.07 -9.32 -17.11
C LYS A 177 3.63 -9.67 -17.52
N SER A 178 2.72 -8.72 -17.32
CA SER A 178 1.30 -8.92 -17.57
C SER A 178 0.94 -8.93 -19.06
N GLY A 179 0.20 -9.96 -19.47
CA GLY A 179 -0.41 -10.08 -20.78
C GLY A 179 -1.68 -9.23 -20.94
N PRO A 180 -2.32 -9.25 -22.11
CA PRO A 180 -3.50 -8.43 -22.41
C PRO A 180 -4.76 -8.75 -21.59
N ASN A 181 -4.85 -9.95 -21.01
CA ASN A 181 -6.00 -10.40 -20.22
C ASN A 181 -5.70 -10.45 -18.71
N ASP A 182 -4.50 -10.02 -18.30
CA ASP A 182 -4.07 -10.08 -16.91
C ASP A 182 -4.51 -8.85 -16.14
N HIS A 183 -4.70 -9.00 -14.82
CA HIS A 183 -5.00 -7.90 -13.91
C HIS A 183 -3.74 -7.46 -13.19
N ILE A 184 -3.61 -6.15 -12.96
CA ILE A 184 -2.49 -5.56 -12.22
C ILE A 184 -3.07 -4.77 -11.05
N PHE A 185 -2.73 -5.17 -9.83
CA PHE A 185 -3.01 -4.41 -8.62
C PHE A 185 -1.78 -3.57 -8.25
N ILE A 186 -1.96 -2.27 -8.00
CA ILE A 186 -0.87 -1.38 -7.61
C ILE A 186 -1.26 -0.74 -6.28
N ASN A 187 -0.42 -0.92 -5.26
CA ASN A 187 -0.55 -0.23 -3.99
C ASN A 187 0.69 0.63 -3.76
N PHE A 188 0.50 1.94 -3.65
CA PHE A 188 1.55 2.91 -3.36
C PHE A 188 1.21 3.65 -2.08
N VAL A 189 2.09 3.59 -1.09
CA VAL A 189 1.89 4.19 0.23
C VAL A 189 3.11 5.06 0.58
N ASP A 190 2.88 6.37 0.65
CA ASP A 190 3.86 7.36 1.15
C ASP A 190 3.24 8.75 1.38
N HIS A 191 4.09 9.73 1.67
CA HIS A 191 3.88 11.15 1.53
C HIS A 191 3.58 11.59 0.08
N GLY A 192 2.72 12.61 -0.02
CA GLY A 192 2.35 13.22 -1.29
C GLY A 192 1.99 14.70 -1.18
N GLY A 193 1.99 15.36 -2.32
CA GLY A 193 1.60 16.76 -2.49
C GLY A 193 0.96 17.00 -3.85
N SER A 194 0.61 18.26 -4.15
CA SER A 194 -0.01 18.64 -5.42
C SER A 194 0.84 18.22 -6.62
N GLY A 195 0.45 17.13 -7.29
CA GLY A 195 1.16 16.55 -8.42
C GLY A 195 2.48 15.84 -8.08
N ILE A 196 2.67 15.41 -6.82
CA ILE A 196 3.93 14.80 -6.34
C ILE A 196 3.62 13.54 -5.53
N LEU A 197 4.32 12.44 -5.85
CA LEU A 197 4.46 11.26 -4.98
C LEU A 197 5.93 11.11 -4.59
N CYS A 198 6.22 10.99 -3.30
CA CYS A 198 7.60 10.91 -2.83
C CYS A 198 8.19 9.50 -2.99
N PHE A 199 9.50 9.43 -3.18
CA PHE A 199 10.30 8.22 -3.02
C PHE A 199 11.34 8.49 -1.93
N PRO A 200 12.06 7.47 -1.42
CA PRO A 200 12.99 7.68 -0.30
C PRO A 200 14.09 8.70 -0.64
N GLU A 201 14.47 8.74 -1.93
CA GLU A 201 15.35 9.74 -2.52
C GLU A 201 14.69 10.34 -3.78
N GLY A 202 14.12 11.54 -3.64
CA GLY A 202 13.48 12.27 -4.73
C GLY A 202 11.97 12.05 -4.84
N GLU A 203 11.39 12.48 -5.94
CA GLU A 203 9.95 12.51 -6.11
C GLU A 203 9.53 12.24 -7.55
N MET A 204 8.41 11.54 -7.72
CA MET A 204 7.74 11.37 -9.00
C MET A 204 6.76 12.51 -9.21
N THR A 205 6.88 13.19 -10.33
CA THR A 205 5.95 14.27 -10.69
C THR A 205 4.75 13.74 -11.45
N ILE A 206 3.67 14.52 -11.49
CA ILE A 206 2.50 14.21 -12.30
C ILE A 206 2.83 14.08 -13.79
N GLY A 207 3.83 14.81 -14.27
CA GLY A 207 4.28 14.72 -15.66
C GLY A 207 4.91 13.37 -15.98
N GLU A 208 5.71 12.81 -15.07
CA GLU A 208 6.33 11.49 -15.22
C GLU A 208 5.30 10.37 -15.08
N LEU A 209 4.40 10.47 -14.10
CA LEU A 209 3.31 9.52 -13.93
C LEU A 209 2.37 9.54 -15.16
N ASN A 210 1.99 10.71 -15.64
CA ASN A 210 1.13 10.84 -16.82
C ASN A 210 1.76 10.24 -18.08
N LYS A 211 3.07 10.42 -18.29
CA LYS A 211 3.80 9.76 -19.38
C LYS A 211 3.74 8.23 -19.27
N THR A 212 3.91 7.71 -18.06
CA THR A 212 3.84 6.26 -17.79
C THR A 212 2.43 5.72 -18.03
N LEU A 213 1.40 6.40 -17.52
CA LEU A 213 0.00 6.02 -17.74
C LEU A 213 -0.42 6.10 -19.21
N THR A 214 0.10 7.08 -19.95
CA THR A 214 -0.12 7.19 -21.41
C THR A 214 0.47 5.99 -22.15
N GLU A 215 1.68 5.58 -21.77
CA GLU A 215 2.31 4.39 -22.36
C GLU A 215 1.57 3.10 -21.98
N MET A 216 1.13 2.96 -20.72
CA MET A 216 0.28 1.86 -20.29
C MET A 216 -1.00 1.77 -21.13
N HIS A 217 -1.68 2.91 -21.35
CA HIS A 217 -2.87 2.96 -22.19
C HIS A 217 -2.57 2.56 -23.65
N ARG A 218 -1.43 2.99 -24.21
CA ARG A 218 -0.99 2.58 -25.55
C ARG A 218 -0.77 1.06 -25.64
N LEU A 219 -0.33 0.45 -24.54
CA LEU A 219 -0.19 -0.99 -24.37
C LEU A 219 -1.52 -1.69 -23.97
N LYS A 220 -2.65 -0.99 -24.05
CA LYS A 220 -4.00 -1.47 -23.70
C LYS A 220 -4.14 -1.93 -22.24
N LYS A 221 -3.41 -1.29 -21.33
CA LYS A 221 -3.55 -1.45 -19.88
C LYS A 221 -4.44 -0.31 -19.36
N TYR A 222 -5.71 -0.60 -19.12
CA TYR A 222 -6.69 0.36 -18.61
C TYR A 222 -6.56 0.49 -17.08
N VAL A 223 -6.79 1.70 -16.56
CA VAL A 223 -6.52 2.03 -15.16
C VAL A 223 -7.78 2.55 -14.48
N TYR A 224 -8.10 1.95 -13.33
CA TYR A 224 -8.98 2.50 -12.31
C TYR A 224 -8.12 2.79 -11.08
N ALA A 225 -8.37 3.93 -10.42
CA ALA A 225 -7.58 4.34 -9.27
C ALA A 225 -8.47 4.89 -8.16
N THR A 226 -8.11 4.57 -6.93
CA THR A 226 -8.66 5.18 -5.71
C THR A 226 -7.55 5.88 -4.95
N THR A 227 -7.84 7.02 -4.32
CA THR A 227 -6.86 7.80 -3.55
C THR A 227 -7.36 8.05 -2.13
N ALA A 228 -6.44 8.03 -1.17
CA ALA A 228 -6.74 8.26 0.26
C ALA A 228 -7.32 9.66 0.54
N ALA A 229 -6.96 10.65 -0.27
CA ALA A 229 -7.32 12.05 -0.08
C ALA A 229 -7.61 12.72 -1.44
N ASN A 230 -8.31 13.85 -1.40
CA ASN A 230 -8.47 14.74 -2.55
C ASN A 230 -7.23 15.64 -2.73
N ALA A 231 -7.23 16.46 -3.79
CA ALA A 231 -6.09 17.31 -4.15
C ALA A 231 -5.75 18.45 -3.15
N ARG A 232 -6.56 18.69 -2.11
CA ARG A 232 -6.48 19.87 -1.24
C ARG A 232 -6.22 19.54 0.23
N GLU A 233 -6.10 18.29 0.59
CA GLU A 233 -5.96 17.83 1.97
C GLU A 233 -4.83 16.81 2.13
N SER A 234 -4.56 16.39 3.36
CA SER A 234 -3.60 15.34 3.68
C SER A 234 -4.33 14.00 3.86
N SER A 235 -3.61 12.90 3.65
CA SER A 235 -3.95 11.62 4.27
C SER A 235 -3.54 11.61 5.75
N TYR A 236 -4.01 10.61 6.49
CA TYR A 236 -3.83 10.49 7.93
C TYR A 236 -3.18 9.16 8.30
N ALA A 237 -2.23 9.22 9.21
CA ALA A 237 -1.70 8.07 9.94
C ALA A 237 -2.69 7.65 11.03
N CYS A 238 -2.66 6.38 11.42
CA CYS A 238 -3.43 5.83 12.53
C CYS A 238 -2.66 4.79 13.33
N TYR A 239 -3.26 4.36 14.45
CA TYR A 239 -2.73 3.32 15.33
C TYR A 239 -1.38 3.70 15.91
N PHE A 240 -1.36 4.67 16.85
CA PHE A 240 -0.14 4.97 17.57
C PHE A 240 0.19 3.83 18.54
N SER A 241 1.40 3.29 18.47
CA SER A 241 1.88 2.29 19.42
C SER A 241 2.73 2.96 20.49
N GLU A 242 2.29 2.90 21.75
CA GLU A 242 3.10 3.35 22.89
C GLU A 242 4.36 2.50 23.09
N GLU A 243 4.32 1.23 22.67
CA GLU A 243 5.47 0.34 22.73
C GLU A 243 6.52 0.71 21.68
N LEU A 244 6.12 0.87 20.42
CA LEU A 244 7.03 1.18 19.31
C LEU A 244 7.28 2.69 19.14
N GLU A 245 6.53 3.53 19.86
CA GLU A 245 6.57 4.99 19.80
C GLU A 245 6.46 5.58 18.39
N THR A 246 5.64 4.95 17.55
CA THR A 246 5.39 5.34 16.16
C THR A 246 3.98 4.90 15.74
N TYR A 247 3.56 5.35 14.56
CA TYR A 247 2.28 4.96 13.96
C TYR A 247 2.42 3.68 13.13
N LEU A 248 1.47 2.77 13.28
CA LEU A 248 1.54 1.42 12.69
C LEU A 248 0.93 1.32 11.29
N GLY A 249 0.05 2.25 10.90
CA GLY A 249 -0.58 2.23 9.57
C GLY A 249 -1.14 3.59 9.17
N ASP A 250 -1.69 3.68 7.96
CA ASP A 250 -2.40 4.87 7.47
C ASP A 250 -3.91 4.59 7.34
N CYS A 251 -4.76 5.54 7.76
CA CYS A 251 -6.20 5.33 7.94
C CYS A 251 -6.88 4.70 6.72
N TYR A 252 -6.58 5.24 5.53
CA TYR A 252 -7.12 4.71 4.27
C TYR A 252 -6.62 3.29 4.00
N SER A 253 -5.33 3.05 4.20
CA SER A 253 -4.69 1.77 3.94
C SER A 253 -5.28 0.68 4.82
N VAL A 254 -5.32 0.91 6.13
CA VAL A 254 -5.82 -0.08 7.09
C VAL A 254 -7.30 -0.38 6.84
N ASN A 255 -8.11 0.62 6.47
CA ASN A 255 -9.52 0.41 6.17
C ASN A 255 -9.74 -0.55 4.98
N TRP A 256 -9.01 -0.40 3.88
CA TRP A 256 -9.17 -1.33 2.75
C TRP A 256 -8.56 -2.71 3.04
N MET A 257 -7.41 -2.75 3.72
CA MET A 257 -6.72 -4.01 4.05
C MET A 257 -7.52 -4.84 5.04
N GLU A 258 -7.96 -4.25 6.15
CA GLU A 258 -8.77 -4.93 7.15
C GLU A 258 -10.15 -5.33 6.62
N ASN A 259 -10.68 -4.63 5.61
CA ASN A 259 -11.86 -5.08 4.88
C ASN A 259 -11.52 -6.36 4.09
N SER A 260 -10.46 -6.33 3.29
CA SER A 260 -10.02 -7.49 2.50
C SER A 260 -9.60 -8.69 3.34
N ASP A 261 -9.20 -8.51 4.60
CA ASP A 261 -8.94 -9.61 5.54
C ASP A 261 -10.20 -10.37 5.97
N LYS A 262 -11.33 -9.65 6.06
CA LYS A 262 -12.58 -10.12 6.67
C LYS A 262 -13.59 -10.59 5.62
N GLU A 263 -13.55 -10.00 4.43
CA GLU A 263 -14.58 -10.20 3.39
C GLU A 263 -14.19 -11.30 2.39
N LEU A 264 -15.21 -11.90 1.78
CA LEU A 264 -15.05 -12.86 0.68
C LEU A 264 -14.83 -12.10 -0.64
N LEU A 265 -13.59 -12.04 -1.12
CA LEU A 265 -13.20 -11.16 -2.24
C LEU A 265 -13.87 -11.47 -3.60
N TRP A 266 -14.41 -12.68 -3.79
CA TRP A 266 -15.19 -13.03 -4.99
C TRP A 266 -16.67 -12.65 -4.90
N LEU A 267 -17.10 -12.05 -3.78
CA LEU A 267 -18.45 -11.52 -3.58
C LEU A 267 -18.48 -10.01 -3.51
N GLU A 268 -17.40 -9.38 -3.05
CA GLU A 268 -17.26 -7.94 -2.98
C GLU A 268 -16.62 -7.38 -4.25
N THR A 269 -17.25 -6.37 -4.82
CA THR A 269 -16.75 -5.63 -5.99
C THR A 269 -15.78 -4.53 -5.58
N VAL A 270 -14.90 -4.13 -6.51
CA VAL A 270 -14.02 -2.96 -6.33
C VAL A 270 -14.82 -1.70 -5.94
N GLY A 271 -15.99 -1.50 -6.56
CA GLY A 271 -16.87 -0.37 -6.26
C GLY A 271 -17.55 -0.44 -4.89
N GLU A 272 -17.80 -1.62 -4.35
CA GLU A 272 -18.30 -1.80 -2.98
C GLU A 272 -17.21 -1.47 -1.96
N GLN A 273 -16.01 -2.01 -2.12
CA GLN A 273 -14.87 -1.68 -1.27
C GLN A 273 -14.57 -0.17 -1.30
N TYR A 274 -14.59 0.46 -2.47
CA TYR A 274 -14.42 1.92 -2.57
C TYR A 274 -15.44 2.67 -1.70
N LYS A 275 -16.72 2.31 -1.75
CA LYS A 275 -17.77 2.97 -0.95
C LYS A 275 -17.58 2.76 0.54
N ILE A 276 -17.21 1.53 0.94
CA ILE A 276 -16.88 1.17 2.30
C ILE A 276 -15.71 2.01 2.82
N VAL A 277 -14.58 1.98 2.11
CA VAL A 277 -13.36 2.66 2.54
C VAL A 277 -13.56 4.17 2.55
N LYS A 278 -14.32 4.71 1.59
CA LYS A 278 -14.71 6.13 1.59
C LYS A 278 -15.55 6.51 2.80
N PHE A 279 -16.45 5.63 3.24
CA PHE A 279 -17.28 5.87 4.42
C PHE A 279 -16.47 5.75 5.72
N GLU A 280 -15.59 4.77 5.82
CA GLU A 280 -14.79 4.49 7.02
C GLU A 280 -13.61 5.46 7.19
N THR A 281 -13.04 5.95 6.09
CA THR A 281 -11.96 6.95 6.11
C THR A 281 -12.53 8.35 6.31
N ASN A 282 -13.03 8.64 7.50
CA ASN A 282 -13.71 9.91 7.83
C ASN A 282 -12.76 11.10 8.07
N THR A 283 -11.45 10.92 7.91
CA THR A 283 -10.41 11.94 8.09
C THR A 283 -10.05 12.68 6.79
N SER A 284 -10.43 12.13 5.63
CA SER A 284 -10.14 12.68 4.30
C SER A 284 -11.20 12.24 3.28
N HIS A 285 -11.18 12.80 2.07
CA HIS A 285 -12.12 12.51 1.01
C HIS A 285 -11.53 11.52 0.01
N VAL A 286 -11.79 10.23 0.26
CA VAL A 286 -11.43 9.15 -0.66
C VAL A 286 -12.08 9.37 -2.03
N SER A 287 -11.25 9.39 -3.08
CA SER A 287 -11.63 9.75 -4.44
C SER A 287 -11.36 8.61 -5.42
N GLU A 288 -12.10 8.54 -6.53
CA GLU A 288 -11.91 7.54 -7.59
C GLU A 288 -11.74 8.19 -8.97
N PHE A 289 -10.91 7.58 -9.81
CA PHE A 289 -10.50 8.08 -11.13
C PHE A 289 -10.36 6.94 -12.15
N GLY A 290 -10.24 7.32 -13.43
CA GLY A 290 -9.99 6.37 -14.51
C GLY A 290 -11.25 5.66 -15.01
N ASP A 291 -11.08 4.44 -15.53
CA ASP A 291 -12.15 3.64 -16.10
C ASP A 291 -13.02 3.01 -15.01
N ARG A 292 -14.15 3.64 -14.72
CA ARG A 292 -15.09 3.18 -13.68
C ARG A 292 -15.80 1.87 -14.05
N SER A 293 -15.65 1.33 -15.25
CA SER A 293 -16.19 -0.01 -15.56
C SER A 293 -15.57 -1.08 -14.66
N VAL A 294 -14.31 -0.91 -14.25
CA VAL A 294 -13.57 -1.77 -13.30
C VAL A 294 -14.24 -1.84 -11.93
N SER A 295 -15.03 -0.83 -11.53
CA SER A 295 -15.76 -0.87 -10.25
C SER A 295 -16.75 -2.03 -10.13
N LYS A 296 -17.11 -2.67 -11.24
CA LYS A 296 -18.00 -3.84 -11.30
C LYS A 296 -17.27 -5.17 -11.20
N ASP A 297 -15.94 -5.17 -11.37
CA ASP A 297 -15.11 -6.36 -11.23
C ASP A 297 -15.00 -6.72 -9.74
N TYR A 298 -14.72 -7.99 -9.46
CA TYR A 298 -14.60 -8.47 -8.09
C TYR A 298 -13.21 -8.13 -7.54
N LEU A 299 -13.11 -7.92 -6.22
CA LEU A 299 -11.80 -7.76 -5.59
C LEU A 299 -10.88 -8.94 -5.88
N SER A 300 -11.45 -10.15 -5.96
CA SER A 300 -10.68 -11.35 -6.25
C SER A 300 -9.97 -11.32 -7.61
N ASP A 301 -10.46 -10.55 -8.58
CA ASP A 301 -9.81 -10.40 -9.89
C ASP A 301 -8.45 -9.68 -9.78
N PHE A 302 -8.25 -8.87 -8.73
CA PHE A 302 -7.03 -8.09 -8.49
C PHE A 302 -6.24 -8.57 -7.28
N GLN A 303 -6.92 -8.98 -6.20
CA GLN A 303 -6.33 -9.33 -4.91
C GLN A 303 -6.19 -10.85 -4.69
N GLY A 304 -6.74 -11.68 -5.59
CA GLY A 304 -6.67 -13.13 -5.51
C GLY A 304 -7.92 -13.80 -4.92
N GLU A 305 -7.92 -15.13 -4.86
CA GLU A 305 -9.01 -15.94 -4.32
C GLU A 305 -8.42 -16.99 -3.38
N GLU A 306 -9.00 -17.18 -2.19
CA GLU A 306 -8.51 -18.17 -1.23
C GLU A 306 -8.43 -19.57 -1.87
N ILE A 307 -7.26 -20.21 -1.72
CA ILE A 307 -6.91 -21.49 -2.36
C ILE A 307 -7.92 -22.60 -2.06
N PHE A 308 -8.57 -22.57 -0.89
CA PHE A 308 -9.55 -23.56 -0.45
C PHE A 308 -10.76 -23.67 -1.40
N LEU A 309 -11.14 -22.57 -2.06
CA LEU A 309 -12.36 -22.53 -2.89
C LEU A 309 -12.15 -22.97 -4.33
N LYS A 310 -10.90 -22.96 -4.82
CA LYS A 310 -10.54 -23.55 -6.13
C LYS A 310 -10.91 -25.04 -6.24
N PHE A 311 -10.99 -25.76 -5.13
CA PHE A 311 -11.25 -27.21 -5.12
C PHE A 311 -12.70 -27.60 -4.77
N GLY A 312 -13.60 -26.65 -4.47
CA GLY A 312 -14.95 -26.93 -3.92
C GLY A 312 -16.14 -26.42 -4.74
N SER A 313 -15.94 -26.01 -6.00
CA SER A 313 -16.73 -24.96 -6.66
C SER A 313 -18.18 -25.29 -7.09
N PHE A 314 -18.70 -26.51 -6.88
CA PHE A 314 -20.12 -26.80 -7.20
C PHE A 314 -21.01 -27.05 -5.97
N LEU A 315 -20.50 -27.70 -4.92
CA LEU A 315 -21.28 -27.96 -3.71
C LEU A 315 -21.35 -26.73 -2.77
N PHE A 316 -20.30 -25.90 -2.77
CA PHE A 316 -20.22 -24.72 -1.88
C PHE A 316 -21.12 -23.56 -2.32
N ALA A 317 -21.30 -23.33 -3.62
CA ALA A 317 -22.08 -22.19 -4.13
C ALA A 317 -23.57 -22.21 -3.69
N GLN A 318 -24.15 -23.39 -3.47
CA GLN A 318 -25.52 -23.52 -2.94
C GLN A 318 -25.61 -23.30 -1.42
N LEU A 319 -24.55 -23.59 -0.67
CA LEU A 319 -24.50 -23.43 0.79
C LEU A 319 -24.19 -21.99 1.24
N LEU A 320 -23.65 -21.16 0.36
CA LEU A 320 -23.19 -19.79 0.66
C LEU A 320 -24.26 -18.69 0.44
N LYS A 321 -25.45 -19.02 -0.09
CA LYS A 321 -26.56 -18.05 -0.24
C LYS A 321 -26.93 -17.29 1.05
N PRO A 322 -26.93 -17.91 2.25
CA PRO A 322 -27.14 -17.20 3.50
C PRO A 322 -26.03 -16.18 3.81
N GLN A 323 -24.79 -16.45 3.40
CA GLN A 323 -23.64 -15.58 3.63
C GLN A 323 -23.69 -14.29 2.77
N GLN A 324 -24.14 -14.40 1.51
CA GLN A 324 -24.40 -13.23 0.66
C GLN A 324 -25.47 -12.29 1.27
N GLN A 325 -26.52 -12.85 1.86
CA GLN A 325 -27.57 -12.05 2.53
C GLN A 325 -27.06 -11.40 3.83
N GLN A 326 -26.20 -12.10 4.59
CA GLN A 326 -25.58 -11.56 5.80
C GLN A 326 -24.57 -10.44 5.50
N GLN A 327 -23.75 -10.55 4.45
CA GLN A 327 -22.83 -9.49 4.02
C GLN A 327 -23.58 -8.21 3.60
N GLN A 328 -24.68 -8.35 2.84
CA GLN A 328 -25.51 -7.19 2.47
C GLN A 328 -26.16 -6.53 3.70
N GLN A 329 -26.57 -7.30 4.71
CA GLN A 329 -27.05 -6.75 5.99
C GLN A 329 -25.92 -6.10 6.82
N HIS A 330 -24.71 -6.67 6.81
CA HIS A 330 -23.54 -6.09 7.48
C HIS A 330 -23.16 -4.74 6.89
N GLN A 331 -23.14 -4.59 5.56
CA GLN A 331 -22.89 -3.30 4.90
C GLN A 331 -23.92 -2.23 5.31
N GLN A 332 -25.19 -2.60 5.48
CA GLN A 332 -26.25 -1.67 5.91
C GLN A 332 -26.13 -1.24 7.39
N ASN A 333 -25.43 -2.02 8.23
CA ASN A 333 -25.22 -1.74 9.65
C ASN A 333 -23.82 -1.24 10.01
N ARG A 334 -22.94 -1.00 9.01
CA ARG A 334 -21.60 -0.46 9.26
C ARG A 334 -21.72 0.92 9.90
N ARG A 335 -21.15 1.06 11.09
CA ARG A 335 -20.89 2.36 11.71
C ARG A 335 -19.41 2.66 11.48
N PRO A 336 -19.03 3.93 11.25
CA PRO A 336 -17.61 4.28 11.23
C PRO A 336 -16.99 3.76 12.53
N PRO A 337 -15.79 3.18 12.50
CA PRO A 337 -15.18 2.64 13.71
C PRO A 337 -15.16 3.72 14.78
N ASN A 338 -15.75 3.40 15.94
CA ASN A 338 -15.74 4.27 17.12
C ASN A 338 -14.41 4.13 17.90
N VAL A 339 -13.37 3.68 17.21
CA VAL A 339 -12.06 3.35 17.78
C VAL A 339 -11.19 4.60 17.69
N HIS A 340 -10.47 4.87 18.78
CA HIS A 340 -9.44 5.87 18.85
C HIS A 340 -8.31 5.50 17.87
N LEU A 341 -8.44 5.86 16.58
CA LEU A 341 -7.43 5.60 15.56
C LEU A 341 -6.14 6.42 15.77
N ASP A 342 -6.03 7.19 16.86
CA ASP A 342 -4.98 8.20 17.06
C ASP A 342 -4.74 9.08 15.83
N ALA A 343 -5.77 9.29 15.01
CA ALA A 343 -5.57 9.75 13.65
C ALA A 343 -4.89 11.12 13.59
N VAL A 344 -3.77 11.19 12.87
CA VAL A 344 -2.99 12.42 12.72
C VAL A 344 -2.65 12.63 11.26
N SER A 345 -2.78 13.88 10.80
CA SER A 345 -2.35 14.28 9.46
C SER A 345 -0.93 13.80 9.22
N SER A 346 -0.67 13.14 8.08
CA SER A 346 0.64 12.51 7.78
C SER A 346 1.82 13.47 7.98
N ARG A 347 1.63 14.77 7.67
CA ARG A 347 2.65 15.82 7.86
C ARG A 347 2.95 16.16 9.31
N ASP A 348 2.05 15.84 10.23
CA ASP A 348 2.15 16.14 11.66
C ASP A 348 2.57 14.94 12.51
N VAL A 349 2.77 13.77 11.90
CA VAL A 349 3.24 12.57 12.60
C VAL A 349 4.51 12.80 13.42
N PRO A 350 5.62 13.36 12.87
CA PRO A 350 6.82 13.63 13.66
C PRO A 350 6.58 14.56 14.84
N LEU A 351 5.69 15.55 14.67
CA LEU A 351 5.33 16.52 15.71
C LEU A 351 4.58 15.81 16.84
N GLU A 352 3.61 14.96 16.50
CA GLU A 352 2.79 14.27 17.50
C GLU A 352 3.59 13.20 18.26
N ILE A 353 4.44 12.43 17.56
CA ILE A 353 5.36 11.47 18.20
C ILE A 353 6.20 12.18 19.28
N LEU A 354 6.82 13.32 18.94
CA LEU A 354 7.64 14.06 19.88
C LEU A 354 6.84 14.60 21.07
N LYS A 355 5.62 15.12 20.84
CA LYS A 355 4.74 15.57 21.93
C LYS A 355 4.39 14.42 22.88
N ARG A 356 4.07 13.25 22.35
CA ARG A 356 3.77 12.05 23.17
C ARG A 356 4.98 11.60 23.97
N LYS A 357 6.18 11.56 23.35
CA LYS A 357 7.45 11.27 24.04
C LYS A 357 7.75 12.26 25.19
N ILE A 358 7.34 13.52 25.07
CA ILE A 358 7.53 14.52 26.14
C ILE A 358 6.57 14.32 27.31
N ASN A 359 5.33 13.92 27.03
CA ASN A 359 4.33 13.64 28.05
C ASN A 359 4.70 12.39 28.88
N LYS A 360 5.59 11.55 28.35
CA LYS A 360 6.22 10.43 29.06
C LYS A 360 7.36 10.97 29.95
N ASN A 361 7.20 10.92 31.27
CA ASN A 361 8.23 11.40 32.21
C ASN A 361 9.54 10.59 32.05
N GLY A 362 10.68 11.26 31.78
CA GLY A 362 12.00 10.60 31.73
C GLY A 362 13.07 11.38 30.96
N TYR A 363 14.30 10.84 30.87
CA TYR A 363 15.42 11.43 30.11
C TYR A 363 15.12 11.54 28.61
N GLU A 364 14.39 10.56 28.04
CA GLU A 364 13.91 10.62 26.66
C GLU A 364 13.04 11.85 26.39
N SER A 365 12.32 12.36 27.40
CA SER A 365 11.54 13.59 27.27
C SER A 365 12.43 14.83 27.06
N ASP A 366 13.66 14.88 27.59
CA ASP A 366 14.54 16.03 27.38
C ASP A 366 15.11 16.06 25.96
N ALA A 367 15.54 14.90 25.44
CA ALA A 367 15.92 14.76 24.03
C ALA A 367 14.74 15.06 23.10
N ALA A 368 13.54 14.55 23.43
CA ALA A 368 12.33 14.83 22.68
C ALA A 368 11.95 16.33 22.70
N ARG A 369 12.15 17.04 23.82
CA ARG A 369 11.96 18.51 23.90
C ARG A 369 12.91 19.25 22.97
N GLN A 370 14.19 18.85 22.93
CA GLN A 370 15.18 19.46 22.04
C GLN A 370 14.83 19.19 20.56
N ASN A 371 14.46 17.96 20.23
CA ASN A 371 14.03 17.58 18.89
C ASN A 371 12.74 18.31 18.49
N LEU A 372 11.77 18.46 19.39
CA LEU A 372 10.55 19.23 19.16
C LEU A 372 10.85 20.70 18.88
N HIS A 373 11.70 21.32 19.71
CA HIS A 373 12.12 22.70 19.50
C HIS A 373 12.82 22.87 18.14
N SER A 374 13.72 21.96 17.78
CA SER A 374 14.38 21.95 16.47
C SER A 374 13.36 21.80 15.32
N LEU A 375 12.43 20.85 15.42
CA LEU A 375 11.38 20.64 14.42
C LEU A 375 10.53 21.89 14.22
N LEU A 376 10.11 22.55 15.29
CA LEU A 376 9.30 23.77 15.22
C LEU A 376 10.06 24.94 14.58
N LEU A 377 11.34 25.12 14.91
CA LEU A 377 12.19 26.13 14.27
C LEU A 377 12.35 25.88 12.77
N LYS A 378 12.59 24.61 12.38
CA LYS A 378 12.71 24.23 10.97
C LYS A 378 11.40 24.45 10.20
N ARG A 379 10.25 24.09 10.79
CA ARG A 379 8.92 24.35 10.18
C ARG A 379 8.68 25.84 9.98
N LYS A 380 8.95 26.65 11.01
CA LYS A 380 8.86 28.11 10.92
C LYS A 380 9.74 28.67 9.81
N TYR A 381 10.98 28.19 9.70
CA TYR A 381 11.89 28.60 8.63
C TYR A 381 11.35 28.26 7.23
N VAL A 382 10.79 27.06 7.04
CA VAL A 382 10.17 26.68 5.76
C VAL A 382 8.99 27.60 5.43
N ASP A 383 8.12 27.88 6.41
CA ASP A 383 6.97 28.77 6.24
C ASP A 383 7.43 30.19 5.84
N GLU A 384 8.42 30.76 6.54
CA GLU A 384 9.00 32.08 6.27
C GLU A 384 9.70 32.13 4.90
N PHE A 385 10.48 31.10 4.57
CA PHE A 385 11.19 30.99 3.30
C PHE A 385 10.21 30.99 2.12
N ILE A 386 9.18 30.14 2.16
CA ILE A 386 8.19 30.05 1.07
C ILE A 386 7.48 31.39 0.91
N ASN A 387 7.06 32.02 2.01
CA ASN A 387 6.42 33.33 1.97
C ASN A 387 7.35 34.40 1.35
N GLN A 388 8.64 34.40 1.69
CA GLN A 388 9.61 35.33 1.10
C GLN A 388 9.83 35.06 -0.39
N MET A 389 10.11 33.81 -0.76
CA MET A 389 10.35 33.41 -2.15
C MET A 389 9.17 33.77 -3.05
N VAL A 390 7.94 33.44 -2.62
CA VAL A 390 6.73 33.77 -3.37
C VAL A 390 6.51 35.28 -3.39
N GLY A 391 6.83 36.00 -2.32
CA GLY A 391 6.79 37.46 -2.26
C GLY A 391 7.69 38.12 -3.32
N GLU A 392 8.94 37.67 -3.44
CA GLU A 392 9.89 38.19 -4.43
C GLU A 392 9.46 37.86 -5.88
N ILE A 393 9.06 36.61 -6.14
CA ILE A 393 8.53 36.20 -7.45
C ILE A 393 7.28 37.01 -7.80
N SER A 394 6.35 37.15 -6.85
CA SER A 394 5.09 37.86 -7.07
C SER A 394 5.32 39.35 -7.33
N LYS A 395 6.24 39.98 -6.60
CA LYS A 395 6.62 41.38 -6.82
C LYS A 395 7.21 41.59 -8.21
N HIS A 396 8.08 40.68 -8.65
CA HIS A 396 8.74 40.78 -9.95
C HIS A 396 7.76 40.66 -11.13
N PHE A 397 6.81 39.72 -11.04
CA PHE A 397 5.85 39.46 -12.11
C PHE A 397 4.47 40.11 -11.90
N HIS A 398 4.34 41.02 -10.92
CA HIS A 398 3.08 41.69 -10.57
C HIS A 398 1.92 40.73 -10.25
N LEU A 399 2.21 39.61 -9.58
CA LEU A 399 1.22 38.64 -9.15
C LEU A 399 0.61 39.01 -7.79
N ASN A 400 -0.59 38.49 -7.51
CA ASN A 400 -1.18 38.57 -6.17
C ASN A 400 -0.50 37.55 -5.24
N HIS A 401 0.36 38.04 -4.35
CA HIS A 401 1.11 37.22 -3.38
C HIS A 401 0.19 36.36 -2.49
N GLU A 402 -0.85 36.95 -1.92
CA GLU A 402 -1.79 36.23 -1.05
C GLU A 402 -2.51 35.11 -1.81
N ALA A 403 -2.94 35.39 -3.04
CA ALA A 403 -3.60 34.38 -3.89
C ALA A 403 -2.67 33.20 -4.20
N MET A 404 -1.36 33.44 -4.42
CA MET A 404 -0.39 32.37 -4.65
C MET A 404 -0.25 31.43 -3.45
N LEU A 405 -0.40 31.95 -2.23
CA LEU A 405 -0.29 31.19 -0.98
C LEU A 405 -1.64 30.63 -0.48
N THR A 406 -2.78 31.12 -0.94
CA THR A 406 -4.10 30.69 -0.45
C THR A 406 -4.86 29.82 -1.44
N LYS A 407 -4.75 30.09 -2.75
CA LYS A 407 -5.49 29.36 -3.77
C LYS A 407 -5.01 27.90 -3.84
N ARG A 408 -5.93 26.94 -3.70
CA ARG A 408 -5.67 25.50 -3.86
C ARG A 408 -6.22 25.02 -5.20
N VAL A 409 -5.44 25.18 -6.26
CA VAL A 409 -5.80 24.64 -7.58
C VAL A 409 -5.48 23.15 -7.61
N ALA A 410 -6.44 22.33 -8.05
CA ALA A 410 -6.25 20.89 -8.17
C ALA A 410 -5.56 20.51 -9.48
N ASP A 411 -5.83 21.25 -10.55
CA ASP A 411 -5.38 20.90 -11.90
C ASP A 411 -4.01 21.52 -12.21
N VAL A 412 -3.06 20.65 -12.55
CA VAL A 412 -1.77 21.04 -13.13
C VAL A 412 -1.95 21.08 -14.65
N MET A 413 -1.96 22.28 -15.24
CA MET A 413 -2.20 22.43 -16.67
C MET A 413 -0.92 22.24 -17.51
N ASP A 414 0.22 22.65 -16.97
CA ASP A 414 1.53 22.53 -17.61
C ASP A 414 2.41 21.57 -16.81
N PHE A 415 2.46 20.31 -17.27
CA PHE A 415 3.27 19.26 -16.64
C PHE A 415 4.78 19.49 -16.79
N ASP A 416 5.23 20.17 -17.85
CA ASP A 416 6.66 20.47 -18.04
C ASP A 416 7.10 21.57 -17.08
N CYS A 417 6.32 22.64 -16.96
CA CYS A 417 6.55 23.67 -15.95
C CYS A 417 6.57 23.06 -14.55
N HIS A 418 5.55 22.28 -14.20
CA HIS A 418 5.43 21.70 -12.86
C HIS A 418 6.61 20.79 -12.54
N SER A 419 6.97 19.89 -13.46
CA SER A 419 8.10 18.98 -13.22
C SER A 419 9.42 19.72 -13.04
N LYS A 420 9.68 20.76 -13.85
CA LYS A 420 10.88 21.59 -13.73
C LYS A 420 10.94 22.35 -12.41
N LEU A 421 9.84 22.98 -12.00
CA LEU A 421 9.78 23.70 -10.72
C LEU A 421 9.94 22.77 -9.52
N VAL A 422 9.27 21.61 -9.53
CA VAL A 422 9.38 20.60 -8.46
C VAL A 422 10.81 20.12 -8.31
N HIS A 423 11.44 19.65 -9.39
CA HIS A 423 12.81 19.14 -9.30
C HIS A 423 13.84 20.23 -9.01
N HIS A 424 13.62 21.47 -9.44
CA HIS A 424 14.51 22.58 -9.11
C HIS A 424 14.38 22.93 -7.61
N PHE A 425 13.16 23.07 -7.11
CA PHE A 425 12.91 23.33 -5.70
C PHE A 425 13.46 22.20 -4.81
N SER A 426 13.20 20.93 -5.16
CA SER A 426 13.66 19.78 -4.39
C SER A 426 15.19 19.70 -4.29
N ARG A 427 15.90 20.03 -5.38
CA ARG A 427 17.37 19.98 -5.43
C ARG A 427 18.05 21.19 -4.81
N ASN A 428 17.50 22.39 -4.99
CA ASN A 428 18.20 23.63 -4.67
C ASN A 428 17.68 24.31 -3.39
N CYS A 429 16.42 24.04 -3.01
CA CYS A 429 15.78 24.60 -1.82
C CYS A 429 15.60 23.53 -0.74
N PHE A 430 14.49 22.78 -0.80
CA PHE A 430 14.15 21.74 0.18
C PHE A 430 13.68 20.49 -0.54
N SER A 431 14.37 19.38 -0.29
CA SER A 431 13.96 18.09 -0.83
C SER A 431 12.62 17.64 -0.24
N PHE A 432 11.63 17.36 -1.09
CA PHE A 432 10.31 16.93 -0.63
C PHE A 432 10.34 15.55 0.05
N SER A 433 11.18 14.63 -0.46
CA SER A 433 11.39 13.32 0.16
C SER A 433 12.06 13.39 1.53
N LYS A 434 12.89 14.41 1.77
CA LYS A 434 13.58 14.64 3.05
C LYS A 434 12.94 15.71 3.91
N ASN A 435 11.76 16.20 3.53
CA ASN A 435 11.04 17.23 4.26
C ASN A 435 9.56 17.18 3.89
N ALA A 436 8.84 16.24 4.50
CA ALA A 436 7.41 16.07 4.26
C ALA A 436 6.58 17.33 4.63
N TYR A 437 7.09 18.21 5.51
CA TYR A 437 6.41 19.47 5.83
C TYR A 437 6.40 20.44 4.62
N ALA A 438 7.45 20.45 3.81
CA ALA A 438 7.51 21.28 2.60
C ALA A 438 6.42 20.91 1.57
N LEU A 439 5.94 19.66 1.54
CA LEU A 439 4.83 19.23 0.67
C LEU A 439 3.54 20.01 0.91
N LYS A 440 3.38 20.62 2.10
CA LYS A 440 2.31 21.59 2.38
C LYS A 440 2.23 22.68 1.31
N TYR A 441 3.36 23.07 0.74
CA TYR A 441 3.49 24.15 -0.23
C TYR A 441 3.62 23.67 -1.69
N ALA A 442 3.51 22.37 -1.98
CA ALA A 442 3.61 21.86 -3.35
C ALA A 442 2.59 22.51 -4.32
N TYR A 443 1.41 22.88 -3.83
CA TYR A 443 0.39 23.58 -4.64
C TYR A 443 0.84 24.98 -5.09
N VAL A 444 1.79 25.63 -4.39
CA VAL A 444 2.32 26.95 -4.78
C VAL A 444 3.05 26.83 -6.11
N LEU A 445 3.81 25.75 -6.32
CA LEU A 445 4.50 25.49 -7.58
C LEU A 445 3.49 25.27 -8.72
N THR A 446 2.36 24.63 -8.41
CA THR A 446 1.23 24.48 -9.36
C THR A 446 0.62 25.85 -9.69
N ASN A 447 0.40 26.71 -8.68
CA ASN A 447 -0.12 28.05 -8.89
C ASN A 447 0.79 28.89 -9.78
N LEU A 448 2.11 28.83 -9.55
CA LEU A 448 3.11 29.53 -10.34
C LEU A 448 3.08 29.08 -11.82
N CYS A 449 2.99 27.78 -12.08
CA CYS A 449 2.85 27.29 -13.46
C CYS A 449 1.57 27.74 -14.14
N ASN A 450 0.46 27.79 -13.39
CA ASN A 450 -0.83 28.21 -13.91
C ASN A 450 -0.93 29.74 -14.16
N THR A 451 0.13 30.51 -13.93
CA THR A 451 0.19 31.95 -14.29
C THR A 451 0.43 32.18 -15.78
N GLY A 452 0.95 31.19 -16.51
CA GLY A 452 1.39 31.34 -17.90
C GLY A 452 2.76 32.02 -18.09
N ILE A 453 3.46 32.36 -16.99
CA ILE A 453 4.83 32.87 -17.06
C ILE A 453 5.77 31.76 -17.55
N PRO A 454 6.71 32.04 -18.47
CA PRO A 454 7.68 31.04 -18.91
C PRO A 454 8.47 30.45 -17.73
N VAL A 455 8.50 29.11 -17.63
CA VAL A 455 9.11 28.41 -16.49
C VAL A 455 10.56 28.81 -16.23
N ASN A 456 11.35 29.10 -17.27
CA ASN A 456 12.73 29.51 -17.11
C ASN A 456 12.89 30.84 -16.35
N GLU A 457 11.95 31.77 -16.51
CA GLU A 457 11.94 33.04 -15.79
C GLU A 457 11.61 32.83 -14.30
N ILE A 458 10.67 31.93 -14.01
CA ILE A 458 10.33 31.54 -12.62
C ILE A 458 11.54 30.85 -11.96
N LEU A 459 12.20 29.95 -12.69
CA LEU A 459 13.37 29.20 -12.20
C LEU A 459 14.52 30.13 -11.81
N ILE A 460 14.81 31.18 -12.58
CA ILE A 460 15.88 32.14 -12.26
C ILE A 460 15.63 32.79 -10.89
N ARG A 461 14.38 33.20 -10.62
CA ARG A 461 14.00 33.84 -9.35
C ARG A 461 13.93 32.87 -8.19
N MET A 462 13.46 31.65 -8.45
CA MET A 462 13.49 30.57 -7.48
C MET A 462 14.93 30.24 -7.07
N GLU A 463 15.85 30.11 -8.03
CA GLU A 463 17.27 29.86 -7.79
C GLU A 463 17.90 30.97 -6.93
N GLU A 464 17.60 32.24 -7.21
CA GLU A 464 18.05 33.38 -6.40
C GLU A 464 17.60 33.25 -4.95
N SER A 465 16.36 32.83 -4.72
CA SER A 465 15.82 32.58 -3.37
C SER A 465 16.46 31.35 -2.73
N CYS A 466 16.63 30.24 -3.48
CA CYS A 466 17.20 29.00 -2.99
C CYS A 466 18.67 29.14 -2.54
N LYS A 467 19.43 30.13 -3.04
CA LYS A 467 20.81 30.38 -2.56
C LYS A 467 20.91 30.64 -1.06
N THR A 468 19.86 31.19 -0.45
CA THR A 468 19.78 31.43 1.00
C THR A 468 19.19 30.25 1.77
N ALA A 469 18.65 29.23 1.08
CA ALA A 469 18.10 28.00 1.63
C ALA A 469 19.21 27.02 2.06
N LYS A 470 20.10 27.45 2.95
CA LYS A 470 21.23 26.62 3.43
C LYS A 470 21.18 26.29 4.91
N MET A 471 20.21 26.84 5.64
CA MET A 471 20.19 26.69 7.10
C MET A 471 19.50 25.40 7.58
N TYR A 472 18.57 24.81 6.80
CA TYR A 472 17.75 23.65 7.24
C TYR A 472 17.28 22.70 6.11
N SER A 473 18.10 22.43 5.09
CA SER A 473 17.70 21.66 3.89
C SER A 473 17.33 20.19 4.15
N ASN A 474 17.79 19.59 5.26
CA ASN A 474 17.51 18.20 5.63
C ASN A 474 16.62 18.14 6.89
N ILE A 475 15.39 17.66 6.74
CA ILE A 475 14.43 17.44 7.83
C ILE A 475 14.05 15.96 7.89
N VAL A 476 14.88 15.15 8.54
CA VAL A 476 14.35 13.96 9.21
C VAL A 476 13.79 14.41 10.55
#